data_AF-A0A1E3AN75-F1
#
_entry.id   AF-A0A1E3AN75-F1
#
_cell.length_a   1.000
_cell.length_b   1.000
_cell.length_c   1.000
_cell.angle_alpha   90.00
_cell.angle_beta   90.00
_cell.angle_gamma   90.00
#
_symmetry.space_group_name_H-M   'P 1'
#
loop_
_entity.id
_entity.type
_entity.pdbx_description
1 polymer ?
#
loop_
_entity_poly.entity_id
_entity_poly.type
_entity_poly.pdbx_seq_one_letter_code
_entity_poly.pdbx_strand_id
1 'polypeptide(L)'
;MTILEQVSHETMVFMRGKYRLDEIGDGKDELKFKQGQKTILTVYTHDDKFTFLIIFGRKERECFEMQKNEFSTYIHDYYDNSKTYHDGKWMFIDVSTLEQLEEVKKLILIKKKPNRKPFKKENALYSKCGQRCDLCVHYADLDEDMRDIMIPQLIKMWGQTDWSMRCEGCYSENCYCKDEPCNAKGCAPQKGLAECRECGEFPCVKATSADYRSMIHTEVHYADEITWGILPYVPMQYEEQ
;
A
#
# COMPACT_ATOMS: atom_id res chain seq x y z
N MET A 1 10.27 13.74 -2.27
CA MET A 1 8.99 13.69 -1.55
C MET A 1 9.12 14.58 -0.33
N THR A 2 8.09 15.32 0.03
CA THR A 2 7.98 15.95 1.35
C THR A 2 7.88 14.86 2.43
N ILE A 3 8.09 15.22 3.70
CA ILE A 3 7.89 14.25 4.80
C ILE A 3 6.44 13.74 4.81
N LEU A 4 5.46 14.60 4.53
CA LEU A 4 4.06 14.20 4.51
C LEU A 4 3.75 13.22 3.36
N GLU A 5 4.35 13.42 2.18
CA GLU A 5 4.27 12.44 1.08
C GLU A 5 4.93 11.10 1.45
N GLN A 6 6.03 11.12 2.20
CA GLN A 6 6.66 9.88 2.70
C GLN A 6 5.76 9.17 3.70
N VAL A 7 5.17 9.89 4.67
CA VAL A 7 4.21 9.33 5.64
C VAL A 7 3.01 8.72 4.92
N SER A 8 2.48 9.42 3.93
CA SER A 8 1.37 8.95 3.09
C SER A 8 1.73 7.63 2.38
N HIS A 9 2.86 7.62 1.67
CA HIS A 9 3.33 6.45 0.94
C HIS A 9 3.58 5.24 1.86
N GLU A 10 4.34 5.44 2.94
CA GLU A 10 4.71 4.39 3.90
C GLU A 10 3.50 3.82 4.65
N THR A 11 2.47 4.64 4.85
CA THR A 11 1.18 4.18 5.39
C THR A 11 0.53 3.19 4.44
N MET A 12 0.46 3.51 3.15
CA MET A 12 -0.16 2.62 2.15
C MET A 12 0.67 1.34 1.93
N VAL A 13 2.01 1.44 1.91
CA VAL A 13 2.91 0.27 1.87
C VAL A 13 2.62 -0.65 3.03
N PHE A 14 2.58 -0.13 4.26
CA PHE A 14 2.33 -0.94 5.45
C PHE A 14 0.91 -1.53 5.46
N MET A 15 -0.11 -0.71 5.22
CA MET A 15 -1.50 -1.12 5.31
C MET A 15 -1.84 -2.15 4.23
N ARG A 16 -1.48 -1.89 2.98
CA ARG A 16 -1.76 -2.83 1.89
C ARG A 16 -0.83 -4.04 1.91
N GLY A 17 0.41 -3.92 2.37
CA GLY A 17 1.34 -5.05 2.45
C GLY A 17 0.98 -6.06 3.53
N LYS A 18 0.55 -5.60 4.70
CA LYS A 18 0.21 -6.49 5.83
C LYS A 18 -1.26 -6.88 5.88
N TYR A 19 -2.14 -6.10 5.27
CA TYR A 19 -3.58 -6.28 5.44
C TYR A 19 -4.34 -6.39 4.12
N ARG A 20 -5.32 -7.31 4.13
CA ARG A 20 -6.37 -7.40 3.12
C ARG A 20 -7.63 -6.77 3.71
N LEU A 21 -7.83 -5.50 3.41
CA LEU A 21 -8.90 -4.63 3.91
C LEU A 21 -9.52 -3.86 2.74
N ASP A 22 -10.75 -3.41 2.94
CA ASP A 22 -11.38 -2.41 2.07
C ASP A 22 -10.90 -1.02 2.48
N GLU A 23 -10.71 -0.15 1.49
CA GLU A 23 -10.36 1.26 1.63
C GLU A 23 -11.60 2.08 1.29
N ILE A 24 -12.26 2.64 2.31
CA ILE A 24 -13.52 3.38 2.15
C ILE A 24 -13.26 4.84 2.49
N GLY A 25 -13.04 5.66 1.47
CA GLY A 25 -12.96 7.10 1.63
C GLY A 25 -14.30 7.81 1.46
N ASP A 26 -14.36 9.05 1.92
CA ASP A 26 -15.56 9.91 1.87
C ASP A 26 -15.54 10.95 0.73
N GLY A 27 -14.48 10.92 -0.10
CA GLY A 27 -14.24 11.88 -1.16
C GLY A 27 -13.79 13.28 -0.70
N LYS A 28 -13.46 13.47 0.59
CA LYS A 28 -13.04 14.76 1.15
C LYS A 28 -11.69 14.65 1.84
N ASP A 29 -11.67 14.15 3.07
CA ASP A 29 -10.48 14.12 3.92
C ASP A 29 -10.35 12.83 4.74
N GLU A 30 -11.31 11.90 4.66
CA GLU A 30 -11.33 10.68 5.47
C GLU A 30 -11.07 9.43 4.61
N LEU A 31 -10.21 8.54 5.12
CA LEU A 31 -10.00 7.18 4.62
C LEU A 31 -10.16 6.15 5.73
N LYS A 32 -11.04 5.17 5.54
CA LYS A 32 -11.23 4.05 6.47
C LYS A 32 -10.68 2.75 5.91
N PHE A 33 -9.83 2.07 6.67
CA PHE A 33 -9.41 0.69 6.40
C PHE A 33 -10.32 -0.28 7.16
N LYS A 34 -11.12 -1.09 6.44
CA LYS A 34 -12.18 -1.91 7.01
C LYS A 34 -12.03 -3.39 6.71
N GLN A 35 -12.44 -4.22 7.67
CA GLN A 35 -12.71 -5.64 7.48
C GLN A 35 -14.20 -5.88 7.73
N GLY A 36 -14.99 -5.94 6.65
CA GLY A 36 -16.45 -5.93 6.77
C GLY A 36 -16.92 -4.66 7.50
N GLN A 37 -17.69 -4.81 8.58
CA GLN A 37 -18.16 -3.66 9.35
C GLN A 37 -17.07 -3.07 10.28
N LYS A 38 -16.04 -3.84 10.65
CA LYS A 38 -15.02 -3.42 11.61
C LYS A 38 -14.02 -2.47 10.95
N THR A 39 -13.90 -1.27 11.48
CA THR A 39 -12.82 -0.34 11.12
C THR A 39 -11.55 -0.67 11.90
N ILE A 40 -10.43 -0.80 11.19
CA ILE A 40 -9.11 -1.06 11.76
C ILE A 40 -8.38 0.25 12.01
N LEU A 41 -8.43 1.13 11.03
CA LEU A 41 -7.80 2.45 11.06
C LEU A 41 -8.71 3.43 10.30
N THR A 42 -8.83 4.66 10.80
CA THR A 42 -9.32 5.80 10.02
C THR A 42 -8.19 6.82 9.93
N VAL A 43 -7.98 7.41 8.77
CA VAL A 43 -6.99 8.48 8.57
C VAL A 43 -7.71 9.72 8.08
N TYR A 44 -7.51 10.82 8.77
CA TYR A 44 -7.95 12.15 8.35
C TYR A 44 -6.77 12.90 7.74
N THR A 45 -6.99 13.58 6.62
CA THR A 45 -5.97 14.34 5.90
C THR A 45 -6.09 15.83 6.23
N HIS A 46 -4.97 16.45 6.59
CA HIS A 46 -4.84 17.88 6.82
C HIS A 46 -3.68 18.43 5.98
N ASP A 47 -3.56 19.76 5.88
CA ASP A 47 -2.52 20.40 5.06
C ASP A 47 -1.09 20.12 5.56
N ASP A 48 -0.92 19.93 6.88
CA ASP A 48 0.38 19.81 7.55
C ASP A 48 0.62 18.42 8.20
N LYS A 49 -0.40 17.57 8.26
CA LYS A 49 -0.34 16.27 8.95
C LYS A 49 -1.46 15.32 8.53
N PHE A 50 -1.37 14.09 9.00
CA PHE A 50 -2.49 13.15 9.06
C PHE A 50 -2.90 12.93 10.51
N THR A 51 -4.18 12.67 10.77
CA THR A 51 -4.66 12.22 12.07
C THR A 51 -5.17 10.78 11.96
N PHE A 52 -4.51 9.86 12.68
CA PHE A 52 -4.83 8.44 12.70
C PHE A 52 -5.75 8.15 13.88
N LEU A 53 -6.99 7.75 13.58
CA LEU A 53 -7.94 7.27 14.59
C LEU A 53 -7.85 5.74 14.73
N ILE A 54 -7.43 5.32 15.92
CA ILE A 54 -7.41 3.91 16.34
C ILE A 54 -8.28 3.74 17.58
N ILE A 55 -9.18 2.76 17.54
CA ILE A 55 -10.09 2.46 18.65
C ILE A 55 -9.69 1.14 19.31
N PHE A 56 -9.21 1.20 20.55
CA PHE A 56 -8.86 0.01 21.34
C PHE A 56 -10.00 -0.41 22.25
N GLY A 57 -10.53 -1.62 22.03
CA GLY A 57 -11.41 -2.29 22.98
C GLY A 57 -10.61 -2.82 24.18
N ARG A 58 -11.27 -3.59 25.04
CA ARG A 58 -10.64 -4.10 26.28
C ARG A 58 -9.36 -4.91 26.02
N LYS A 59 -9.40 -5.87 25.10
CA LYS A 59 -8.25 -6.74 24.80
C LYS A 59 -7.07 -5.99 24.19
N GLU A 60 -7.35 -5.03 23.31
CA GLU A 60 -6.28 -4.23 22.69
C GLU A 60 -5.62 -3.30 23.72
N ARG A 61 -6.39 -2.76 24.68
CA ARG A 61 -5.85 -1.98 25.81
C ARG A 61 -4.98 -2.82 26.75
N GLU A 62 -5.46 -4.00 27.16
CA GLU A 62 -4.66 -4.94 27.97
C GLU A 62 -3.34 -5.30 27.26
N CYS A 63 -3.37 -5.52 25.95
CA CYS A 63 -2.16 -5.77 25.16
C CYS A 63 -1.22 -4.56 25.12
N PHE A 64 -1.75 -3.36 24.91
CA PHE A 64 -0.95 -2.13 24.91
C PHE A 64 -0.29 -1.90 26.28
N GLU A 65 -1.03 -2.05 27.37
CA GLU A 65 -0.54 -1.82 28.73
C GLU A 65 0.62 -2.77 29.11
N MET A 66 0.61 -4.01 28.64
CA MET A 66 1.71 -4.97 28.87
C MET A 66 3.03 -4.58 28.19
N GLN A 67 2.97 -3.79 27.11
CA GLN A 67 4.14 -3.38 26.33
C GLN A 67 4.26 -1.85 26.24
N LYS A 68 3.62 -1.12 27.18
CA LYS A 68 3.56 0.35 27.18
C LYS A 68 4.98 0.96 27.17
N ASN A 69 5.94 0.33 27.83
CA ASN A 69 7.35 0.76 27.87
C ASN A 69 8.07 0.74 26.50
N GLU A 70 7.51 0.09 25.47
CA GLU A 70 8.06 0.10 24.10
C GLU A 70 7.62 1.32 23.28
N PHE A 71 6.72 2.13 23.83
CA PHE A 71 6.20 3.34 23.21
C PHE A 71 6.77 4.58 23.88
N SER A 72 6.90 5.64 23.10
CA SER A 72 7.35 6.95 23.57
C SER A 72 6.28 7.63 24.43
N THR A 73 6.70 8.69 25.14
CA THR A 73 5.78 9.55 25.89
C THR A 73 4.71 10.17 24.99
N TYR A 74 5.02 10.42 23.71
CA TYR A 74 4.06 10.92 22.73
C TYR A 74 2.83 10.00 22.62
N ILE A 75 3.05 8.70 22.48
CA ILE A 75 1.95 7.72 22.40
C ILE A 75 1.29 7.50 23.77
N HIS A 76 2.06 7.56 24.87
CA HIS A 76 1.48 7.46 26.22
C HIS A 76 0.48 8.59 26.45
N ASP A 77 0.85 9.82 26.09
CA ASP A 77 -0.01 10.99 26.25
C ASP A 77 -1.30 10.85 25.46
N TYR A 78 -1.24 10.38 24.20
CA TYR A 78 -2.46 10.08 23.44
C TYR A 78 -3.29 9.00 24.13
N TYR A 79 -2.69 7.90 24.58
CA TYR A 79 -3.44 6.82 25.22
C TYR A 79 -4.10 7.26 26.54
N ASP A 80 -3.35 7.93 27.41
CA ASP A 80 -3.80 8.30 28.76
C ASP A 80 -4.88 9.40 28.70
N ASN A 81 -4.73 10.38 27.80
CA ASN A 81 -5.69 11.48 27.64
C ASN A 81 -6.88 11.15 26.73
N SER A 82 -6.84 10.03 26.00
CA SER A 82 -7.93 9.61 25.11
C SER A 82 -9.18 9.15 25.86
N LYS A 83 -10.34 9.57 25.36
CA LYS A 83 -11.64 9.20 25.92
C LYS A 83 -11.97 7.73 25.62
N THR A 84 -12.47 7.03 26.64
CA THR A 84 -13.04 5.69 26.51
C THR A 84 -14.54 5.78 26.40
N TYR A 85 -15.07 5.34 25.26
CA TYR A 85 -16.48 5.19 24.96
C TYR A 85 -16.92 3.73 25.16
N HIS A 86 -18.21 3.47 24.94
CA HIS A 86 -18.81 2.13 25.08
C HIS A 86 -18.17 1.09 24.15
N ASP A 87 -17.63 1.51 23.00
CA ASP A 87 -17.02 0.66 21.97
C ASP A 87 -15.48 0.61 22.05
N GLY A 88 -14.85 1.44 22.90
CA GLY A 88 -13.41 1.42 23.14
C GLY A 88 -12.82 2.79 23.47
N LYS A 89 -11.50 2.83 23.64
CA LYS A 89 -10.70 4.05 23.78
C LYS A 89 -10.32 4.57 22.41
N TRP A 90 -10.73 5.79 22.09
CA TRP A 90 -10.52 6.43 20.80
C TRP A 90 -9.29 7.31 20.85
N MET A 91 -8.24 6.91 20.15
CA MET A 91 -6.99 7.66 20.06
C MET A 91 -6.89 8.33 18.69
N PHE A 92 -6.92 9.66 18.67
CA PHE A 92 -6.71 10.49 17.48
C PHE A 92 -5.26 10.97 17.48
N ILE A 93 -4.38 10.22 16.84
CA ILE A 93 -2.93 10.43 16.91
C ILE A 93 -2.50 11.24 15.69
N ASP A 94 -1.89 12.40 15.92
CA ASP A 94 -1.33 13.19 14.82
C ASP A 94 -0.04 12.56 14.32
N VAL A 95 0.15 12.54 13.00
CA VAL A 95 1.31 11.97 12.32
C VAL A 95 1.77 12.95 11.25
N SER A 96 2.95 13.50 11.48
CA SER A 96 3.65 14.45 10.61
C SER A 96 5.11 14.05 10.36
N THR A 97 5.61 13.03 11.06
CA THR A 97 6.97 12.48 10.87
C THR A 97 6.95 10.94 10.72
N LEU A 98 8.04 10.39 10.22
CA LEU A 98 8.19 8.94 10.06
C LEU A 98 8.34 8.21 11.39
N GLU A 99 8.97 8.83 12.40
CA GLU A 99 9.08 8.22 13.74
C GLU A 99 7.71 8.04 14.38
N GLN A 100 6.82 9.02 14.24
CA GLN A 100 5.42 8.93 14.70
C GLN A 100 4.68 7.81 13.96
N LEU A 101 4.88 7.70 12.64
CA LEU A 101 4.27 6.64 11.85
C LEU A 101 4.72 5.25 12.31
N GLU A 102 6.01 5.05 12.62
CA GLU A 102 6.52 3.76 13.12
C GLU A 102 5.86 3.34 14.44
N GLU A 103 5.60 4.27 15.35
CA GLU A 103 4.87 3.95 16.57
C GLU A 103 3.39 3.63 16.29
N VAL A 104 2.75 4.37 15.39
CA VAL A 104 1.36 4.10 14.97
C VAL A 104 1.23 2.73 14.28
N LYS A 105 2.22 2.32 13.46
CA LYS A 105 2.29 0.97 12.88
C LYS A 105 2.25 -0.12 13.96
N LYS A 106 2.97 0.05 15.08
CA LYS A 106 2.91 -0.87 16.23
C LYS A 106 1.52 -0.91 16.87
N LEU A 107 0.85 0.23 17.01
CA LEU A 107 -0.54 0.27 17.51
C LEU A 107 -1.52 -0.45 16.57
N ILE A 108 -1.34 -0.33 15.26
CA ILE A 108 -2.16 -1.04 14.27
C ILE A 108 -1.95 -2.56 14.39
N LEU A 109 -0.71 -3.02 14.64
CA LEU A 109 -0.41 -4.44 14.87
C LEU A 109 -1.12 -4.99 16.12
N ILE A 110 -1.26 -4.18 17.19
CA ILE A 110 -2.09 -4.52 18.35
C ILE A 110 -3.57 -4.59 17.92
N LYS A 111 -4.05 -3.59 17.16
CA LYS A 111 -5.45 -3.50 16.74
C LYS A 111 -5.90 -4.70 15.92
N LYS A 112 -5.02 -5.15 15.04
CA LYS A 112 -5.30 -6.21 14.07
C LYS A 112 -4.00 -6.90 13.69
N LYS A 113 -3.97 -8.22 13.91
CA LYS A 113 -2.93 -9.07 13.34
C LYS A 113 -3.00 -9.02 11.80
N PRO A 114 -1.85 -8.93 11.10
CA PRO A 114 -1.74 -9.04 9.65
C PRO A 114 -2.57 -10.20 9.12
N ASN A 115 -3.25 -9.99 7.99
CA ASN A 115 -4.14 -10.98 7.38
C ASN A 115 -3.99 -11.07 5.86
N ARG A 116 -3.06 -10.33 5.27
CA ARG A 116 -2.70 -10.54 3.86
C ARG A 116 -1.80 -11.76 3.74
N LYS A 117 -2.08 -12.60 2.74
CA LYS A 117 -1.14 -13.63 2.32
C LYS A 117 -0.12 -12.99 1.38
N PRO A 118 1.19 -13.19 1.58
CA PRO A 118 2.19 -12.68 0.66
C PRO A 118 2.02 -13.36 -0.71
N PHE A 119 2.34 -12.64 -1.78
CA PHE A 119 2.48 -13.27 -3.09
C PHE A 119 3.67 -14.24 -3.07
N LYS A 120 3.54 -15.37 -3.76
CA LYS A 120 4.63 -16.34 -3.89
C LYS A 120 5.89 -15.66 -4.40
N LYS A 121 7.03 -15.94 -3.76
CA LYS A 121 8.35 -15.43 -4.15
C LYS A 121 9.14 -16.45 -4.97
N GLU A 122 8.76 -17.73 -4.90
CA GLU A 122 9.38 -18.78 -5.71
C GLU A 122 9.16 -18.48 -7.19
N ASN A 123 10.24 -18.38 -7.96
CA ASN A 123 10.23 -18.05 -9.39
C ASN A 123 9.61 -16.68 -9.73
N ALA A 124 9.56 -15.75 -8.76
CA ALA A 124 9.10 -14.39 -9.03
C ALA A 124 9.93 -13.75 -10.14
N LEU A 125 9.27 -13.24 -11.17
CA LEU A 125 9.91 -12.67 -12.35
C LEU A 125 9.89 -11.15 -12.24
N TYR A 126 11.06 -10.57 -12.00
CA TYR A 126 11.20 -9.13 -11.92
C TYR A 126 11.63 -8.53 -13.25
N SER A 127 11.07 -7.37 -13.57
CA SER A 127 11.44 -6.55 -14.73
C SER A 127 12.60 -5.60 -14.44
N LYS A 128 13.17 -5.01 -15.49
CA LYS A 128 14.14 -3.90 -15.42
C LYS A 128 13.63 -2.68 -14.63
N CYS A 129 12.31 -2.47 -14.59
CA CYS A 129 11.70 -1.43 -13.76
C CYS A 129 11.60 -1.81 -12.26
N GLY A 130 11.94 -3.05 -11.90
CA GLY A 130 11.84 -3.60 -10.55
C GLY A 130 10.48 -4.19 -10.19
N GLN A 131 9.45 -4.03 -11.03
CA GLN A 131 8.12 -4.61 -10.83
C GLN A 131 8.09 -6.11 -11.15
N ARG A 132 7.12 -6.82 -10.58
CA ARG A 132 6.88 -8.24 -10.85
C ARG A 132 6.05 -8.46 -12.11
N CYS A 133 6.73 -8.92 -13.16
CA CYS A 133 6.07 -9.38 -14.38
C CYS A 133 5.10 -10.51 -14.10
N ASP A 134 5.46 -11.46 -13.25
CA ASP A 134 4.62 -12.64 -12.99
C ASP A 134 3.30 -12.32 -12.27
N LEU A 135 3.12 -11.09 -11.77
CA LEU A 135 1.85 -10.58 -11.24
C LEU A 135 1.07 -9.70 -12.24
N CYS A 136 1.65 -9.40 -13.41
CA CYS A 136 1.05 -8.52 -14.41
C CYS A 136 0.04 -9.28 -15.27
N VAL A 137 -1.14 -8.69 -15.51
CA VAL A 137 -2.18 -9.28 -16.37
C VAL A 137 -1.69 -9.58 -17.80
N HIS A 138 -0.70 -8.81 -18.26
CA HIS A 138 -0.12 -8.94 -19.58
C HIS A 138 0.98 -9.99 -19.66
N TYR A 139 1.44 -10.56 -18.55
CA TYR A 139 2.49 -11.58 -18.61
C TYR A 139 2.00 -12.79 -19.39
N ALA A 140 2.78 -13.23 -20.38
CA ALA A 140 2.37 -14.24 -21.34
C ALA A 140 1.97 -15.56 -20.66
N ASP A 141 2.77 -16.01 -19.69
CA ASP A 141 2.54 -17.28 -18.98
C ASP A 141 1.62 -17.14 -17.75
N LEU A 142 0.99 -15.98 -17.55
CA LEU A 142 -0.05 -15.87 -16.52
C LEU A 142 -1.20 -16.82 -16.90
N ASP A 143 -1.73 -17.49 -15.88
CA ASP A 143 -2.87 -18.39 -16.02
C ASP A 143 -4.15 -17.64 -16.46
N GLU A 144 -4.97 -18.24 -17.33
CA GLU A 144 -6.17 -17.56 -17.85
C GLU A 144 -7.26 -17.41 -16.78
N ASP A 145 -7.43 -18.37 -15.85
CA ASP A 145 -8.37 -18.22 -14.73
C ASP A 145 -7.95 -17.04 -13.84
N MET A 146 -6.63 -16.82 -13.68
CA MET A 146 -6.12 -15.62 -13.02
C MET A 146 -6.46 -14.34 -13.76
N ARG A 147 -6.43 -14.32 -15.11
CA ARG A 147 -6.86 -13.15 -15.89
C ARG A 147 -8.35 -12.87 -15.71
N ASP A 148 -9.19 -13.89 -15.66
CA ASP A 148 -10.63 -13.76 -15.40
C ASP A 148 -10.91 -13.12 -14.03
N ILE A 149 -10.04 -13.35 -13.03
CA ILE A 149 -10.10 -12.69 -11.72
C ILE A 149 -9.63 -11.23 -11.81
N MET A 150 -8.51 -10.97 -12.50
CA MET A 150 -7.85 -9.66 -12.52
C MET A 150 -8.57 -8.63 -13.39
N ILE A 151 -8.98 -9.00 -14.60
CA ILE A 151 -9.52 -8.07 -15.62
C ILE A 151 -10.71 -7.26 -15.10
N PRO A 152 -11.73 -7.84 -14.42
CA PRO A 152 -12.83 -7.05 -13.86
C PRO A 152 -12.37 -6.00 -12.85
N GLN A 153 -11.36 -6.33 -12.03
CA GLN A 153 -10.80 -5.37 -11.06
C GLN A 153 -10.03 -4.26 -11.76
N LEU A 154 -9.29 -4.61 -12.82
CA LEU A 154 -8.53 -3.66 -13.63
C LEU A 154 -9.43 -2.69 -14.38
N ILE A 155 -10.54 -3.16 -14.96
CA ILE A 155 -11.52 -2.31 -15.63
C ILE A 155 -12.08 -1.27 -14.66
N LYS A 156 -12.47 -1.69 -13.45
CA LYS A 156 -12.96 -0.75 -12.43
C LYS A 156 -11.89 0.24 -11.98
N MET A 157 -10.66 -0.24 -11.81
CA MET A 157 -9.57 0.57 -11.28
C MET A 157 -9.04 1.58 -12.30
N TRP A 158 -8.96 1.19 -13.58
CA TRP A 158 -8.24 1.94 -14.62
C TRP A 158 -9.14 2.46 -15.75
N GLY A 159 -10.40 2.03 -15.82
CA GLY A 159 -11.37 2.46 -16.85
C GLY A 159 -11.09 1.94 -18.27
N GLN A 160 -9.95 1.28 -18.49
CA GLN A 160 -9.61 0.62 -19.75
C GLN A 160 -10.25 -0.77 -19.85
N THR A 161 -10.74 -1.12 -21.04
CA THR A 161 -11.40 -2.41 -21.30
C THR A 161 -10.54 -3.41 -22.06
N ASP A 162 -9.56 -2.95 -22.83
CA ASP A 162 -8.66 -3.83 -23.57
C ASP A 162 -7.43 -4.20 -22.73
N TRP A 163 -7.41 -5.46 -22.29
CA TRP A 163 -6.29 -6.10 -21.58
C TRP A 163 -5.71 -7.28 -22.37
N SER A 164 -5.89 -7.29 -23.69
CA SER A 164 -5.51 -8.42 -24.56
C SER A 164 -4.01 -8.51 -24.86
N MET A 165 -3.24 -7.44 -24.63
CA MET A 165 -1.79 -7.44 -24.84
C MET A 165 -1.11 -8.53 -24.00
N ARG A 166 -0.09 -9.17 -24.58
CA ARG A 166 0.75 -10.20 -23.95
C ARG A 166 2.23 -9.84 -24.10
N CYS A 167 2.99 -10.05 -23.03
CA CYS A 167 4.39 -9.69 -22.90
C CYS A 167 5.15 -10.80 -22.17
N GLU A 168 6.30 -11.21 -22.69
CA GLU A 168 7.16 -12.24 -22.08
C GLU A 168 8.18 -11.66 -21.07
N GLY A 169 8.03 -10.38 -20.70
CA GLY A 169 8.88 -9.69 -19.72
C GLY A 169 10.05 -8.93 -20.32
N CYS A 170 10.66 -8.03 -19.52
CA CYS A 170 11.64 -7.04 -19.98
C CYS A 170 12.98 -7.60 -20.47
N TYR A 171 13.26 -8.88 -20.23
CA TYR A 171 14.47 -9.57 -20.67
C TYR A 171 14.22 -10.51 -21.86
N SER A 172 12.97 -10.63 -22.33
CA SER A 172 12.63 -11.40 -23.54
C SER A 172 12.71 -10.51 -24.78
N GLU A 173 13.05 -11.13 -25.91
CA GLU A 173 12.96 -10.56 -27.27
C GLU A 173 11.51 -10.18 -27.66
N ASN A 174 10.53 -10.78 -26.98
CA ASN A 174 9.10 -10.52 -27.15
C ASN A 174 8.55 -9.55 -26.08
N CYS A 175 9.40 -8.71 -25.51
CA CYS A 175 8.95 -7.61 -24.66
C CYS A 175 8.15 -6.58 -25.48
N TYR A 176 6.96 -6.20 -25.01
CA TYR A 176 6.13 -5.19 -25.69
C TYR A 176 6.83 -3.83 -25.85
N CYS A 177 7.77 -3.53 -24.95
CA CYS A 177 8.51 -2.26 -24.91
C CYS A 177 10.00 -2.48 -25.17
N LYS A 178 10.33 -3.36 -26.12
CA LYS A 178 11.70 -3.62 -26.59
C LYS A 178 12.25 -2.46 -27.42
N ASP A 179 11.41 -1.89 -28.30
CA ASP A 179 11.81 -0.83 -29.23
C ASP A 179 11.67 0.56 -28.59
N GLU A 180 10.58 0.78 -27.84
CA GLU A 180 10.32 2.01 -27.10
C GLU A 180 10.12 1.74 -25.60
N PRO A 181 10.78 2.48 -24.69
CA PRO A 181 10.58 2.32 -23.25
C PRO A 181 9.13 2.62 -22.84
N CYS A 182 8.54 1.75 -22.03
CA CYS A 182 7.28 2.07 -21.38
C CYS A 182 7.46 3.15 -20.31
N ASN A 183 6.35 3.72 -19.84
CA ASN A 183 6.35 4.79 -18.83
C ASN A 183 7.22 4.44 -17.60
N ALA A 184 7.09 3.23 -17.06
CA ALA A 184 7.86 2.78 -15.90
C ALA A 184 9.38 2.64 -16.15
N LYS A 185 9.82 2.56 -17.41
CA LYS A 185 11.24 2.47 -17.82
C LYS A 185 11.80 3.78 -18.38
N GLY A 186 10.98 4.82 -18.59
CA GLY A 186 11.42 6.04 -19.25
C GLY A 186 12.50 6.82 -18.49
N CYS A 187 12.52 6.72 -17.16
CA CYS A 187 13.42 7.49 -16.29
C CYS A 187 14.85 6.93 -16.22
N ALA A 188 15.03 5.61 -16.10
CA ALA A 188 16.36 5.02 -15.86
C ALA A 188 17.39 5.36 -16.98
N PRO A 189 17.05 5.27 -18.29
CA PRO A 189 17.97 5.65 -19.36
C PRO A 189 18.37 7.13 -19.32
N GLN A 190 17.48 8.03 -18.89
CA GLN A 190 17.77 9.46 -18.75
C GLN A 190 18.80 9.71 -17.64
N LYS A 191 18.88 8.83 -16.64
CA LYS A 191 19.89 8.83 -15.58
C LYS A 191 21.16 8.03 -15.95
N GLY A 192 21.25 7.50 -17.17
CA GLY A 192 22.36 6.64 -17.60
C GLY A 192 22.37 5.26 -16.96
N LEU A 193 21.23 4.81 -16.42
CA LEU A 193 21.07 3.52 -15.76
C LEU A 193 20.38 2.53 -16.72
N ALA A 194 20.81 1.27 -16.68
CA ALA A 194 20.18 0.21 -17.47
C ALA A 194 18.86 -0.25 -16.86
N GLU A 195 18.77 -0.19 -15.53
CA GLU A 195 17.62 -0.68 -14.76
C GLU A 195 17.28 0.26 -13.60
N CYS A 196 16.02 0.28 -13.18
CA CYS A 196 15.60 1.11 -12.05
C CYS A 196 16.30 0.71 -10.75
N ARG A 197 16.63 -0.58 -10.58
CA ARG A 197 17.28 -1.13 -9.37
C ARG A 197 18.69 -0.61 -9.13
N GLU A 198 19.35 -0.08 -10.16
CA GLU A 198 20.67 0.52 -10.06
C GLU A 198 20.60 1.96 -9.52
N CYS A 199 19.39 2.53 -9.43
CA CYS A 199 19.19 3.89 -8.94
C CYS A 199 19.28 3.93 -7.41
N GLY A 200 20.06 4.86 -6.85
CA GLY A 200 20.11 5.08 -5.41
C GLY A 200 18.80 5.57 -4.78
N GLU A 201 17.83 5.99 -5.60
CA GLU A 201 16.48 6.33 -5.16
C GLU A 201 15.50 5.15 -5.24
N PHE A 202 15.93 3.99 -5.78
CA PHE A 202 15.09 2.81 -5.89
C PHE A 202 14.91 2.13 -4.52
N PRO A 203 13.70 1.66 -4.17
CA PRO A 203 12.44 1.83 -4.90
C PRO A 203 11.90 3.27 -4.79
N CYS A 204 11.54 3.88 -5.92
CA CYS A 204 10.97 5.23 -5.93
C CYS A 204 9.49 5.19 -6.35
N VAL A 205 8.71 6.14 -5.82
CA VAL A 205 7.28 6.30 -6.16
C VAL A 205 7.07 6.51 -7.67
N LYS A 206 8.05 7.09 -8.37
CA LYS A 206 8.01 7.37 -9.81
C LYS A 206 8.30 6.16 -10.70
N ALA A 207 8.71 5.02 -10.14
CA ALA A 207 9.05 3.82 -10.92
C ALA A 207 7.82 3.03 -11.41
N THR A 208 6.65 3.68 -11.51
CA THR A 208 5.35 3.01 -11.63
C THR A 208 4.43 3.77 -12.56
N SER A 209 3.52 3.05 -13.21
CA SER A 209 2.38 3.62 -13.94
C SER A 209 1.24 4.06 -13.01
N ALA A 210 1.43 3.96 -11.70
CA ALA A 210 0.40 4.00 -10.66
C ALA A 210 0.82 4.84 -9.44
N ASP A 211 1.70 5.82 -9.64
CA ASP A 211 2.37 6.55 -8.56
C ASP A 211 1.39 7.28 -7.64
N TYR A 212 0.35 7.89 -8.22
CA TYR A 212 -0.75 8.53 -7.49
C TYR A 212 -1.57 7.56 -6.64
N ARG A 213 -1.64 6.27 -7.00
CA ARG A 213 -2.32 5.24 -6.19
C ARG A 213 -1.47 4.73 -5.05
N SER A 214 -0.22 5.18 -4.91
CA SER A 214 0.65 4.76 -3.82
C SER A 214 0.48 5.61 -2.55
N MET A 215 -0.40 6.61 -2.57
CA MET A 215 -0.63 7.59 -1.50
C MET A 215 -1.99 7.38 -0.82
N ILE A 216 -2.13 7.90 0.40
CA ILE A 216 -3.44 8.06 1.07
C ILE A 216 -4.36 8.85 0.14
N HIS A 217 -5.59 8.38 0.02
CA HIS A 217 -6.64 8.91 -0.86
C HIS A 217 -7.98 8.90 -0.14
N THR A 218 -9.02 9.44 -0.79
CA THR A 218 -10.40 9.44 -0.28
C THR A 218 -11.38 8.72 -1.21
N GLU A 219 -10.86 7.95 -2.18
CA GLU A 219 -11.61 7.03 -3.03
C GLU A 219 -12.07 5.75 -2.29
N VAL A 220 -12.94 4.97 -2.93
CA VAL A 220 -13.40 3.65 -2.45
C VAL A 220 -12.75 2.54 -3.28
N HIS A 221 -12.02 1.65 -2.61
CA HIS A 221 -11.41 0.46 -3.21
C HIS A 221 -11.65 -0.77 -2.34
N TYR A 222 -12.19 -1.83 -2.94
CA TYR A 222 -12.39 -3.09 -2.21
C TYR A 222 -11.13 -3.94 -2.19
N ALA A 223 -11.04 -4.85 -1.22
CA ALA A 223 -9.85 -5.66 -1.00
C ALA A 223 -9.34 -6.42 -2.25
N ASP A 224 -10.23 -6.90 -3.13
CA ASP A 224 -9.84 -7.56 -4.38
C ASP A 224 -9.38 -6.57 -5.46
N GLU A 225 -9.98 -5.39 -5.50
CA GLU A 225 -9.55 -4.30 -6.39
C GLU A 225 -8.15 -3.83 -6.04
N ILE A 226 -7.86 -3.69 -4.75
CA ILE A 226 -6.51 -3.41 -4.26
C ILE A 226 -5.56 -4.55 -4.64
N THR A 227 -5.96 -5.80 -4.38
CA THR A 227 -5.09 -6.97 -4.56
C THR A 227 -4.69 -7.20 -6.01
N TRP A 228 -5.61 -7.02 -6.96
CA TRP A 228 -5.39 -7.38 -8.36
C TRP A 228 -5.31 -6.18 -9.30
N GLY A 229 -5.92 -5.05 -8.91
CA GLY A 229 -5.93 -3.82 -9.70
C GLY A 229 -4.84 -2.82 -9.32
N ILE A 230 -4.33 -2.87 -8.08
CA ILE A 230 -3.32 -1.91 -7.58
C ILE A 230 -1.99 -2.60 -7.31
N LEU A 231 -1.97 -3.59 -6.41
CA LEU A 231 -0.72 -4.15 -5.89
C LEU A 231 0.26 -4.60 -6.99
N PRO A 232 -0.14 -5.32 -8.06
CA PRO A 232 0.82 -5.73 -9.10
C PRO A 232 1.55 -4.56 -9.79
N TYR A 233 0.98 -3.35 -9.73
CA TYR A 233 1.44 -2.16 -10.44
C TYR A 233 2.02 -1.09 -9.50
N VAL A 234 1.96 -1.30 -8.17
CA VAL A 234 2.60 -0.45 -7.17
C VAL A 234 3.65 -1.29 -6.42
N PRO A 235 4.94 -1.09 -6.71
CA PRO A 235 6.02 -1.92 -6.18
C PRO A 235 6.09 -1.81 -4.66
N MET A 236 6.65 -2.85 -4.03
CA MET A 236 6.92 -2.93 -2.59
C MET A 236 5.70 -2.88 -1.65
N GLN A 237 4.48 -2.60 -2.13
CA GLN A 237 3.27 -2.63 -1.31
C GLN A 237 2.76 -4.05 -1.00
N TYR A 238 3.47 -5.08 -1.42
CA TYR A 238 3.07 -6.49 -1.25
C TYR A 238 4.24 -7.43 -0.97
N GLU A 239 5.45 -6.89 -0.88
CA GLU A 239 6.64 -7.64 -0.49
C GLU A 239 6.83 -7.47 1.02
N GLU A 240 6.95 -8.59 1.74
CA GLU A 240 7.47 -8.51 3.10
C GLU A 240 8.91 -7.98 3.01
N GLN A 241 9.13 -6.80 3.60
CA GLN A 241 10.43 -6.27 3.96
C GLN A 241 11.08 -7.15 5.04
#